data_AF-A0A961HNZ9-F1
#
_entry.id   AF-A0A961HNZ9-F1
#
_cell.length_a   1.000
_cell.length_b   1.000
_cell.length_c   1.000
_cell.angle_alpha   90.00
_cell.angle_beta   90.00
_cell.angle_gamma   90.00
#
_symmetry.space_group_name_H-M   'P 1'
#
loop_
_entity.id
_entity.type
_entity.pdbx_description
1 polymer ?
#
loop_
_entity_poly.entity_id
_entity_poly.type
_entity_poly.pdbx_seq_one_letter_code
_entity_poly.pdbx_strand_id
1 'polypeptide(L)'
;FGELYFLLEYPDEGATLTYERAPFALPENLFFIATMNTADRSITALDAALRRRFYVRDLEPGAAPLDGILRRYLTDRSPSLLWLADLLDQANEIVNDRDQAIGPSHFLQREISELSARRAWEHAVIPTLRELFWSQPARLEPLQFDTLKAKVTQTSADAAPD
;
A
#
# COMPACT_ATOMS: atom_id res chain seq x y z
N PHE A 1 -0.25 22.40 15.19
CA PHE A 1 -1.56 21.78 14.91
C PHE A 1 -2.62 22.04 16.00
N GLY A 2 -2.38 22.85 17.03
CA GLY A 2 -3.30 23.01 18.18
C GLY A 2 -4.72 23.43 17.82
N GLU A 3 -4.91 24.62 17.23
CA GLU A 3 -6.25 25.10 16.88
C GLU A 3 -6.92 24.24 15.80
N LEU A 4 -6.14 23.73 14.84
CA LEU A 4 -6.66 22.84 13.80
C LEU A 4 -7.14 21.49 14.38
N TYR A 5 -6.49 20.97 15.41
CA TYR A 5 -6.92 19.73 16.07
C TYR A 5 -8.29 19.89 16.73
N PHE A 6 -8.53 21.06 17.34
CA PHE A 6 -9.83 21.42 17.90
C PHE A 6 -10.88 21.53 16.79
N LEU A 7 -10.58 22.25 15.72
CA LEU A 7 -11.51 22.44 14.60
C LEU A 7 -11.78 21.16 13.80
N LEU A 8 -10.87 20.17 13.80
CA LEU A 8 -11.13 18.85 13.22
C LEU A 8 -12.09 18.01 14.08
N GLU A 9 -12.17 18.29 15.38
CA GLU A 9 -13.10 17.60 16.29
C GLU A 9 -14.46 18.31 16.36
N TYR A 10 -14.45 19.63 16.26
CA TYR A 10 -15.63 20.51 16.30
C TYR A 10 -15.64 21.42 15.06
N PRO A 11 -15.93 20.88 13.86
CA PRO A 11 -15.83 21.62 12.60
C PRO A 11 -16.86 22.75 12.46
N ASP A 12 -18.00 22.63 13.15
CA ASP A 12 -19.05 23.66 13.19
C ASP A 12 -18.75 24.79 14.20
N GLU A 13 -17.68 24.65 14.98
CA GLU A 13 -17.24 25.65 15.96
C GLU A 13 -16.11 26.52 15.41
N GLY A 14 -16.04 27.77 15.88
CA GLY A 14 -14.89 28.64 15.66
C GLY A 14 -13.87 28.52 16.78
N ALA A 15 -12.60 28.77 16.47
CA ALA A 15 -11.51 28.90 17.44
C ALA A 15 -10.86 30.29 17.33
N THR A 16 -10.30 30.77 18.44
CA THR A 16 -9.49 32.01 18.42
C THR A 16 -8.04 31.64 18.15
N LEU A 17 -7.46 32.20 17.08
CA LEU A 17 -6.06 31.97 16.72
C LEU A 17 -5.14 32.59 17.77
N THR A 18 -4.14 31.83 18.23
CA THR A 18 -3.26 32.21 19.34
C THR A 18 -2.41 33.44 19.01
N TYR A 19 -1.91 33.53 17.77
CA TYR A 19 -1.03 34.62 17.34
C TYR A 19 -1.80 35.88 16.97
N GLU A 20 -2.87 35.74 16.18
CA GLU A 20 -3.64 36.88 15.68
C GLU A 20 -4.72 37.36 16.66
N ARG A 21 -5.04 36.53 17.67
CA ARG A 21 -6.17 36.75 18.59
C ARG A 21 -7.49 37.02 17.86
N ALA A 22 -7.62 36.46 16.67
CA ALA A 22 -8.76 36.64 15.78
C ALA A 22 -9.61 35.35 15.76
N PRO A 23 -10.94 35.46 15.65
CA PRO A 23 -11.80 34.31 15.45
C PRO A 23 -11.55 33.70 14.07
N PHE A 24 -11.54 32.37 14.01
CA PHE A 24 -11.34 31.60 12.80
C PHE A 24 -12.26 30.39 12.83
N ALA A 25 -12.87 30.06 11.69
CA ALA A 25 -13.67 28.86 11.50
C ALA A 25 -13.26 28.20 10.19
N LEU A 26 -13.46 26.89 10.09
CA LEU A 26 -13.20 26.18 8.85
C LEU A 26 -14.32 26.50 7.84
N PRO A 27 -13.99 26.76 6.56
CA PRO A 27 -14.99 26.89 5.52
C PRO A 27 -15.79 25.60 5.34
N GLU A 28 -17.12 25.69 5.15
CA GLU A 28 -17.99 24.51 4.93
C GLU A 28 -17.61 23.69 3.70
N ASN A 29 -16.94 24.30 2.73
CA ASN A 29 -16.48 23.64 1.50
C ASN A 29 -15.06 23.06 1.61
N LEU A 30 -14.46 23.03 2.81
CA LEU A 30 -13.15 22.45 3.05
C LEU A 30 -13.25 20.97 3.41
N PHE A 31 -12.58 20.13 2.63
CA PHE A 31 -12.49 18.68 2.89
C PHE A 31 -11.07 18.30 3.29
N PHE A 32 -10.95 17.44 4.30
CA PHE A 32 -9.68 16.86 4.71
C PHE A 32 -9.61 15.40 4.23
N ILE A 33 -8.64 15.12 3.37
CA ILE A 33 -8.29 13.76 2.95
C ILE A 33 -6.87 13.52 3.45
N ALA A 34 -6.74 12.57 4.38
CA ALA A 34 -5.46 12.17 4.93
C ALA A 34 -5.12 10.75 4.47
N THR A 35 -3.86 10.53 4.10
CA THR A 35 -3.31 9.20 3.84
C THR A 35 -2.38 8.82 4.98
N MET A 36 -2.52 7.60 5.49
CA MET A 36 -1.68 7.08 6.57
C MET A 36 -0.98 5.81 6.10
N ASN A 37 0.33 5.74 6.30
CA ASN A 37 1.07 4.50 6.09
C ASN A 37 1.00 3.67 7.38
N THR A 38 0.27 2.56 7.36
CA THR A 38 0.10 1.70 8.56
C THR A 38 1.32 0.83 8.86
N ALA A 39 2.24 0.69 7.90
CA ALA A 39 3.49 -0.05 8.10
C ALA A 39 4.46 0.66 9.06
N ASP A 40 4.35 2.00 9.17
CA ASP A 40 5.23 2.80 10.02
C ASP A 40 4.68 2.92 11.45
N ARG A 41 5.31 2.21 12.38
CA ARG A 41 4.92 2.23 13.81
C ARG A 41 5.53 3.41 14.59
N SER A 42 6.38 4.23 13.99
CA SER A 42 7.12 5.29 14.69
C SER A 42 6.23 6.43 15.24
N ILE A 43 5.02 6.60 14.68
CA ILE A 43 4.09 7.69 15.02
C ILE A 43 2.75 7.21 15.60
N THR A 44 2.67 5.95 16.04
CA THR A 44 1.43 5.27 16.49
C THR A 44 0.58 6.09 17.47
N ALA A 45 1.19 6.85 18.38
CA ALA A 45 0.47 7.66 19.38
C ALA A 45 -0.22 8.90 18.76
N LEU A 46 0.42 9.56 17.80
CA LEU A 46 -0.15 10.71 17.07
C LEU A 46 -1.29 10.24 16.15
N ASP A 47 -1.10 9.08 15.52
CA ASP A 47 -2.08 8.45 14.65
C ASP A 47 -3.35 8.07 15.40
N ALA A 48 -3.22 7.54 16.61
CA ALA A 48 -4.38 7.15 17.43
C ALA A 48 -5.26 8.35 17.82
N ALA A 49 -4.71 9.56 17.95
CA ALA A 49 -5.48 10.76 18.22
C ALA A 49 -6.13 11.31 16.95
N LEU A 50 -5.38 11.37 15.83
CA LEU A 50 -5.93 11.80 14.54
C LEU A 50 -7.05 10.88 14.06
N ARG A 51 -6.85 9.55 14.10
CA ARG A 51 -7.84 8.56 13.61
C ARG A 51 -9.23 8.73 14.20
N ARG A 52 -9.37 9.25 15.42
CA ARG A 52 -10.68 9.49 16.07
C ARG A 52 -11.48 10.63 15.44
N ARG A 53 -10.81 11.51 14.69
CA ARG A 53 -11.39 12.71 14.05
C ARG A 53 -11.64 12.53 12.55
N PHE A 54 -11.36 11.35 12.02
CA PHE A 54 -11.55 11.02 10.61
C PHE A 54 -12.38 9.75 10.46
N TYR A 55 -13.17 9.70 9.39
CA TYR A 55 -13.69 8.42 8.90
C TYR A 55 -12.54 7.64 8.27
N VAL A 56 -12.18 6.50 8.87
CA VAL A 56 -11.10 5.65 8.38
C VAL A 56 -11.65 4.71 7.31
N ARG A 57 -10.98 4.71 6.15
CA ARG A 57 -11.21 3.74 5.07
C ARG A 57 -9.89 3.04 4.78
N ASP A 58 -9.80 1.77 5.15
CA ASP A 58 -8.61 0.97 4.86
C ASP A 58 -8.51 0.65 3.37
N LEU A 59 -7.29 0.73 2.85
CA LEU A 59 -6.94 0.45 1.45
C LEU A 59 -5.90 -0.67 1.44
N GLU A 60 -6.38 -1.91 1.49
CA GLU A 60 -5.53 -3.11 1.53
C GLU A 60 -5.22 -3.61 0.10
N PRO A 61 -3.94 -3.90 -0.24
CA PRO A 61 -3.62 -4.61 -1.48
C PRO A 61 -4.37 -5.94 -1.58
N GLY A 62 -5.05 -6.17 -2.70
CA GLY A 62 -5.83 -7.40 -2.93
C GLY A 62 -7.26 -7.38 -2.39
N ALA A 63 -7.69 -6.32 -1.70
CA ALA A 63 -9.08 -6.11 -1.29
C ALA A 63 -9.71 -4.93 -2.03
N ALA A 64 -11.04 -4.95 -2.19
CA ALA A 64 -11.76 -3.85 -2.83
C ALA A 64 -11.57 -2.52 -2.06
N PRO A 65 -11.26 -1.40 -2.74
CA PRO A 65 -11.30 -1.21 -4.21
C PRO A 65 -9.96 -1.43 -4.95
N LEU A 66 -8.93 -1.93 -4.26
CA LEU A 66 -7.59 -2.11 -4.83
C LEU A 66 -7.34 -3.50 -5.45
N ASP A 67 -8.31 -4.40 -5.34
CA ASP A 67 -8.23 -5.74 -5.90
C ASP A 67 -8.06 -5.69 -7.43
N GLY A 68 -7.14 -6.52 -7.92
CA GLY A 68 -6.88 -6.66 -9.35
C GLY A 68 -6.36 -5.40 -10.06
N ILE A 69 -5.95 -4.33 -9.35
CA ILE A 69 -5.41 -3.12 -9.99
C ILE A 69 -4.24 -3.46 -10.92
N LEU A 70 -3.26 -4.24 -10.45
CA LEU A 70 -2.09 -4.60 -11.24
C LEU A 70 -2.49 -5.49 -12.43
N ARG A 71 -3.36 -6.49 -12.20
CA ARG A 71 -3.85 -7.38 -13.26
C ARG A 71 -4.56 -6.61 -14.37
N ARG A 72 -5.44 -5.67 -14.01
CA ARG A 72 -6.11 -4.78 -14.97
C ARG A 72 -5.12 -3.88 -15.72
N TYR A 73 -4.19 -3.26 -14.99
CA TYR A 73 -3.16 -2.42 -15.59
C TYR A 73 -2.31 -3.17 -16.63
N LEU A 74 -1.92 -4.41 -16.32
CA LEU A 74 -1.12 -5.26 -17.21
C LEU A 74 -1.94 -5.81 -18.37
N THR A 75 -3.22 -6.14 -18.17
CA THR A 75 -4.12 -6.58 -19.25
C THR A 75 -4.19 -5.54 -20.37
N ASP A 76 -4.25 -4.26 -20.03
CA ASP A 76 -4.38 -3.19 -21.01
C ASP A 76 -3.05 -2.82 -21.69
N ARG A 77 -1.92 -2.98 -20.99
CA ARG A 77 -0.62 -2.40 -21.43
C ARG A 77 0.47 -3.41 -21.72
N SER A 78 0.48 -4.55 -21.03
CA SER A 78 1.53 -5.56 -21.14
C SER A 78 1.01 -6.96 -20.80
N PRO A 79 0.14 -7.55 -21.66
CA PRO A 79 -0.47 -8.86 -21.38
C PRO A 79 0.54 -10.00 -21.16
N SER A 80 1.72 -9.90 -21.79
CA SER A 80 2.82 -10.87 -21.60
C SER A 80 3.38 -10.91 -20.19
N LEU A 81 3.04 -9.92 -19.34
CA LEU A 81 3.49 -9.81 -17.96
C LEU A 81 2.37 -10.10 -16.95
N LEU A 82 1.22 -10.64 -17.35
CA LEU A 82 0.11 -10.93 -16.43
C LEU A 82 0.51 -11.78 -15.23
N TRP A 83 1.46 -12.70 -15.42
CA TRP A 83 2.06 -13.52 -14.36
C TRP A 83 2.66 -12.69 -13.21
N LEU A 84 3.01 -11.42 -13.44
CA LEU A 84 3.52 -10.51 -12.40
C LEU A 84 2.43 -10.15 -11.38
N ALA A 85 1.17 -10.09 -11.80
CA ALA A 85 0.06 -9.92 -10.87
C ALA A 85 -0.09 -11.16 -9.97
N ASP A 86 0.00 -12.36 -10.54
CA ASP A 86 -0.04 -13.61 -9.79
C ASP A 86 1.16 -13.74 -8.84
N LEU A 87 2.35 -13.30 -9.28
CA LEU A 87 3.55 -13.23 -8.45
C LEU A 87 3.33 -12.35 -7.22
N LEU A 88 2.74 -11.16 -7.41
CA LEU A 88 2.47 -10.24 -6.31
C LEU A 88 1.43 -10.81 -5.33
N ASP A 89 0.35 -11.40 -5.86
CA ASP A 89 -0.69 -12.04 -5.06
C ASP A 89 -0.08 -13.18 -4.22
N GLN A 90 0.72 -14.06 -4.84
CA GLN A 90 1.40 -15.15 -4.16
C GLN A 90 2.41 -14.67 -3.11
N ALA A 91 3.13 -13.58 -3.38
CA ALA A 91 4.04 -13.01 -2.40
C ALA A 91 3.30 -12.47 -1.17
N ASN A 92 2.16 -11.80 -1.38
CA ASN A 92 1.33 -11.29 -0.30
C ASN A 92 0.70 -12.41 0.56
N GLU A 93 0.35 -13.55 -0.05
CA GLU A 93 -0.03 -14.76 0.71
C GLU A 93 1.10 -15.27 1.62
N ILE A 94 2.35 -15.22 1.16
CA ILE A 94 3.52 -15.65 1.95
C ILE A 94 3.82 -14.63 3.05
N VAL A 95 3.69 -13.33 2.78
CA VAL A 95 3.87 -12.27 3.79
C VAL A 95 2.85 -12.43 4.90
N ASN A 96 1.58 -12.70 4.54
CA ASN A 96 0.48 -12.97 5.47
C ASN A 96 0.33 -11.92 6.59
N ASP A 97 0.54 -10.66 6.23
CA ASP A 97 0.36 -9.51 7.10
C ASP A 97 -0.13 -8.35 6.24
N ARG A 98 -1.29 -7.79 6.61
CA ARG A 98 -2.00 -6.77 5.82
C ARG A 98 -1.29 -5.42 5.88
N ASP A 99 -0.72 -5.06 7.02
CA ASP A 99 0.00 -3.80 7.20
C ASP A 99 1.38 -3.81 6.53
N GLN A 100 1.83 -5.00 6.10
CA GLN A 100 3.12 -5.21 5.45
C GLN A 100 2.98 -5.77 4.03
N ALA A 101 1.75 -5.80 3.50
CA ALA A 101 1.47 -6.26 2.16
C ALA A 101 2.20 -5.38 1.13
N ILE A 102 2.76 -6.02 0.11
CA ILE A 102 3.45 -5.37 -0.99
C ILE A 102 2.38 -4.74 -1.90
N GLY A 103 2.45 -3.43 -2.06
CA GLY A 103 1.56 -2.68 -2.94
C GLY A 103 1.91 -2.86 -4.43
N PRO A 104 0.94 -2.66 -5.34
CA PRO A 104 1.16 -2.80 -6.78
C PRO A 104 1.98 -1.66 -7.39
N SER A 105 2.19 -0.55 -6.65
CA SER A 105 2.81 0.69 -7.14
C SER A 105 4.21 0.48 -7.72
N HIS A 106 4.99 -0.48 -7.21
CA HIS A 106 6.30 -0.85 -7.75
C HIS A 106 6.25 -1.25 -9.23
N PHE A 107 5.11 -1.75 -9.71
CA PHE A 107 4.93 -2.31 -11.05
C PHE A 107 4.01 -1.48 -11.95
N LEU A 108 3.38 -0.41 -11.43
CA LEU A 108 2.56 0.52 -12.21
C LEU A 108 3.41 1.53 -12.98
N GLN A 109 4.34 1.01 -13.79
CA GLN A 109 5.29 1.79 -14.56
C GLN A 109 4.81 1.96 -16.00
N ARG A 110 5.02 3.14 -16.59
CA ARG A 110 4.58 3.47 -17.97
C ARG A 110 5.12 2.49 -19.02
N GLU A 111 6.37 2.05 -18.85
CA GLU A 111 7.05 1.08 -19.71
C GLU A 111 7.55 -0.08 -18.87
N ILE A 112 6.62 -0.97 -18.48
CA ILE A 112 6.95 -2.14 -17.68
C ILE A 112 7.53 -3.25 -18.57
N SER A 113 8.62 -3.83 -18.10
CA SER A 113 9.29 -5.01 -18.65
C SER A 113 9.66 -5.97 -17.53
N GLU A 114 9.96 -7.22 -17.89
CA GLU A 114 10.46 -8.19 -16.90
C GLU A 114 11.73 -7.69 -16.20
N LEU A 115 12.65 -7.06 -16.93
CA LEU A 115 13.87 -6.50 -16.35
C LEU A 115 13.56 -5.41 -15.32
N SER A 116 12.65 -4.49 -15.63
CA SER A 116 12.25 -3.43 -14.67
C SER A 116 11.49 -4.00 -13.48
N ALA A 117 10.65 -5.03 -13.67
CA ALA A 117 9.93 -5.70 -12.60
C ALA A 117 10.89 -6.42 -11.65
N ARG A 118 11.87 -7.15 -12.21
CA ARG A 118 12.95 -7.78 -11.45
C ARG A 118 13.73 -6.76 -10.63
N ARG A 119 14.16 -5.66 -11.24
CA ARG A 119 14.90 -4.60 -10.54
C ARG A 119 14.08 -4.00 -9.39
N ALA A 120 12.80 -3.72 -9.63
CA ALA A 120 11.90 -3.23 -8.58
C ALA A 120 11.79 -4.25 -7.44
N TRP A 121 11.70 -5.54 -7.76
CA TRP A 121 11.65 -6.61 -6.77
C TRP A 121 12.94 -6.70 -5.94
N GLU A 122 14.10 -6.79 -6.61
CA GLU A 122 15.40 -7.03 -5.97
C GLU A 122 15.89 -5.81 -5.17
N HIS A 123 15.56 -4.59 -5.61
CA HIS A 123 16.11 -3.36 -5.03
C HIS A 123 15.12 -2.51 -4.23
N ALA A 124 13.81 -2.77 -4.31
CA ALA A 124 12.81 -2.11 -3.48
C ALA A 124 12.10 -3.10 -2.56
N VAL A 125 11.53 -4.18 -3.11
CA VAL A 125 10.69 -5.12 -2.33
C VAL A 125 11.53 -5.98 -1.39
N ILE A 126 12.55 -6.66 -1.89
CA ILE A 126 13.39 -7.58 -1.08
C ILE A 126 14.10 -6.87 0.08
N PRO A 127 14.68 -5.66 -0.08
CA PRO A 127 15.23 -4.93 1.05
C PRO A 127 14.23 -4.66 2.17
N THR A 128 13.02 -4.21 1.84
CA THR A 128 11.94 -3.99 2.83
C THR A 128 11.53 -5.30 3.51
N LEU A 129 11.36 -6.39 2.75
CA LEU A 129 11.04 -7.69 3.33
C LEU A 129 12.17 -8.23 4.22
N ARG A 130 13.43 -7.91 3.94
CA ARG A 130 14.57 -8.32 4.76
C ARG A 130 14.54 -7.65 6.13
N GLU A 131 14.14 -6.38 6.18
CA GLU A 131 13.92 -5.67 7.44
C GLU A 131 12.75 -6.27 8.22
N LEU A 132 11.65 -6.57 7.52
CA LEU A 132 10.47 -7.20 8.11
C LEU A 132 10.74 -8.60 8.68
N PHE A 133 11.45 -9.44 7.93
CA PHE A 133 11.78 -10.82 8.31
C PHE A 133 13.18 -10.97 8.88
N TRP A 134 13.72 -9.93 9.52
CA TRP A 134 15.06 -9.95 10.12
C TRP A 134 15.31 -11.19 11.01
N SER A 135 14.30 -11.61 11.79
CA SER A 135 14.37 -12.78 12.68
C SER A 135 14.08 -14.12 11.99
N GLN A 136 13.60 -14.10 10.74
CA GLN A 136 13.15 -15.27 9.99
C GLN A 136 13.63 -15.23 8.52
N PRO A 137 14.96 -15.20 8.27
CA PRO A 137 15.50 -15.02 6.92
C PRO A 137 15.08 -16.12 5.94
N ALA A 138 14.77 -17.33 6.43
CA ALA A 138 14.26 -18.43 5.62
C ALA A 138 12.94 -18.09 4.89
N ARG A 139 12.17 -17.11 5.37
CA ARG A 139 10.95 -16.64 4.68
C ARG A 139 11.25 -15.87 3.38
N LEU A 140 12.49 -15.41 3.17
CA LEU A 140 12.88 -14.69 1.95
C LEU A 140 13.18 -15.60 0.77
N GLU A 141 13.52 -16.87 0.99
CA GLU A 141 13.80 -17.85 -0.05
C GLU A 141 12.63 -18.05 -1.02
N PRO A 142 11.39 -18.33 -0.56
CA PRO A 142 10.25 -18.45 -1.46
C PRO A 142 9.81 -17.11 -2.06
N LEU A 143 10.34 -15.98 -1.58
CA LEU A 143 10.03 -14.63 -2.06
C LEU A 143 11.03 -14.12 -3.11
N GLN A 144 12.05 -14.92 -3.48
CA GLN A 144 12.94 -14.56 -4.58
C GLN A 144 12.17 -14.48 -5.90
N PHE A 145 12.54 -13.52 -6.75
CA PHE A 145 11.81 -13.22 -7.99
C PHE A 145 11.68 -14.45 -8.90
N ASP A 146 12.78 -15.16 -9.13
CA ASP A 146 12.80 -16.36 -10.00
C ASP A 146 12.02 -17.52 -9.40
N THR A 147 12.09 -17.70 -8.09
CA THR A 147 11.33 -18.74 -7.37
C THR A 147 9.83 -18.50 -7.50
N LEU A 148 9.37 -17.27 -7.25
CA LEU A 148 7.97 -16.92 -7.39
C LEU A 148 7.50 -17.02 -8.84
N LYS A 149 8.27 -16.46 -9.78
CA LYS A 149 7.95 -16.51 -11.21
C LYS A 149 7.76 -17.94 -11.68
N ALA A 150 8.72 -18.82 -11.38
CA ALA A 150 8.63 -20.23 -11.74
C ALA A 150 7.37 -20.90 -11.18
N LYS A 151 7.04 -20.63 -9.91
CA LYS A 151 5.84 -21.16 -9.26
C LYS A 151 4.56 -20.74 -9.99
N VAL A 152 4.38 -19.44 -10.23
CA VAL A 152 3.11 -18.94 -10.82
C VAL A 152 2.97 -19.31 -12.30
N THR A 153 4.07 -19.39 -13.05
CA THR A 153 4.02 -19.81 -14.45
C THR A 153 3.78 -21.31 -14.63
N GLN A 154 4.25 -22.15 -13.68
CA GLN A 154 3.94 -23.58 -13.69
C GLN A 154 2.48 -23.84 -13.32
N THR A 155 1.96 -23.18 -12.28
CA THR A 155 0.55 -23.28 -11.90
C THR A 155 -0.40 -22.83 -13.02
N SER A 156 -0.02 -21.83 -13.81
CA SER A 156 -0.82 -21.39 -14.97
C SER A 156 -0.81 -22.39 -16.13
N ALA A 157 0.27 -23.16 -16.29
CA ALA A 157 0.38 -24.19 -17.33
C ALA A 157 -0.46 -25.43 -17.00
N ASP A 158 -0.54 -25.81 -15.72
CA ASP A 158 -1.34 -26.95 -15.25
C ASP A 158 -2.85 -26.64 -15.17
N ALA A 159 -3.24 -25.36 -15.21
CA ALA A 159 -4.64 -24.92 -15.10
C ALA A 159 -5.36 -24.72 -16.46
N ALA A 160 -4.70 -24.95 -17.59
CA ALA A 160 -5.34 -24.89 -18.91
C ALA A 160 -6.14 -26.19 -19.15
N PRO A 161 -7.48 -26.15 -19.29
CA PRO A 161 -8.26 -27.33 -19.61
C PRO A 161 -8.11 -27.68 -21.10
N ASP A 162 -8.01 -28.99 -21.37
CA ASP A 162 -8.18 -29.59 -22.70
C ASP A 162 -9.54 -29.23 -23.34
#